data_AF-A0A4P7R1M3-F1
#
_entry.id   AF-A0A4P7R1M3-F1
#
_cell.length_a   1.000
_cell.length_b   1.000
_cell.length_c   1.000
_cell.angle_alpha   90.00
_cell.angle_beta   90.00
_cell.angle_gamma   90.00
#
_symmetry.space_group_name_H-M   'P 1'
#
loop_
_entity.id
_entity.type
_entity.pdbx_description
1 polymer ?
#
loop_
_entity_poly.entity_id
_entity_poly.type
_entity_poly.pdbx_seq_one_letter_code
_entity_poly.pdbx_strand_id
1 'polypeptide(L)'
;MAKKRYLTATLPDGYVKTIGPTATPFTHYWRIVAVLANGKTEIFWGHTKLLVEAKKKRNALAEAAAQRGWQRYDFEFVELVACDG
;
A
#
# COMPACT_ATOMS: atom_id res chain seq x y z
N MET A 1 24.81 9.61 -7.79
CA MET A 1 23.50 10.31 -7.87
C MET A 1 22.43 9.26 -8.15
N ALA A 2 21.42 9.12 -7.31
CA ALA A 2 20.37 8.11 -7.52
C ALA A 2 19.48 8.54 -8.70
N LYS A 3 19.44 7.72 -9.78
CA LYS A 3 18.54 7.95 -10.92
C LYS A 3 17.11 8.07 -10.40
N LYS A 4 16.49 9.21 -10.68
CA LYS A 4 15.07 9.43 -10.44
C LYS A 4 14.30 8.49 -11.38
N ARG A 5 13.54 7.57 -10.81
CA ARG A 5 12.72 6.61 -11.57
C ARG A 5 11.25 6.79 -11.25
N TYR A 6 10.42 6.46 -12.22
CA TYR A 6 9.00 6.31 -12.02
C TYR A 6 8.72 4.85 -11.68
N LEU A 7 7.86 4.66 -10.68
CA LEU A 7 7.39 3.35 -10.25
C LEU A 7 5.89 3.30 -10.47
N THR A 8 5.39 2.20 -10.99
CA THR A 8 3.96 1.98 -11.21
C THR A 8 3.50 0.86 -10.30
N ALA A 9 2.47 1.14 -9.51
CA ALA A 9 1.72 0.14 -8.75
C ALA A 9 0.44 -0.17 -9.50
N THR A 10 0.21 -1.44 -9.83
CA THR A 10 -1.06 -1.90 -10.40
C THR A 10 -1.73 -2.78 -9.37
N LEU A 11 -2.86 -2.33 -8.83
CA LEU A 11 -3.65 -3.06 -7.85
C LEU A 11 -4.55 -4.09 -8.54
N PRO A 12 -4.94 -5.17 -7.84
CA PRO A 12 -5.79 -6.22 -8.43
C PRO A 12 -7.19 -5.71 -8.81
N ASP A 13 -7.64 -4.63 -8.20
CA ASP A 13 -8.88 -3.90 -8.55
C ASP A 13 -8.78 -3.11 -9.88
N GLY A 14 -7.62 -3.14 -10.56
CA GLY A 14 -7.36 -2.37 -11.78
C GLY A 14 -6.90 -0.93 -11.54
N TYR A 15 -6.80 -0.51 -10.28
CA TYR A 15 -6.29 0.81 -9.91
C TYR A 15 -4.79 0.90 -10.21
N VAL A 16 -4.38 1.90 -10.99
CA VAL A 16 -2.97 2.15 -11.34
C VAL A 16 -2.50 3.42 -10.66
N LYS A 17 -1.40 3.34 -9.92
CA LYS A 17 -0.78 4.49 -9.26
C LYS A 17 0.66 4.65 -9.68
N THR A 18 0.96 5.78 -10.31
CA THR A 18 2.33 6.18 -10.63
C THR A 18 2.95 6.92 -9.44
N ILE A 19 4.17 6.53 -9.08
CA ILE A 19 4.96 7.05 -7.96
C ILE A 19 6.27 7.55 -8.54
N GLY A 20 6.48 8.86 -8.51
CA GLY A 20 7.75 9.44 -8.95
C GLY A 20 7.72 10.96 -9.05
N PRO A 21 8.85 11.57 -9.46
CA PRO A 21 10.16 10.93 -9.63
C PRO A 21 10.84 10.71 -8.27
N THR A 22 11.14 9.46 -7.92
CA THR A 22 11.77 9.11 -6.64
C THR A 22 13.13 8.47 -6.84
N ALA A 23 14.10 8.91 -6.03
CA ALA A 23 15.41 8.28 -5.91
C ALA A 23 15.36 7.00 -5.04
N THR A 24 14.26 6.83 -4.31
CA THR A 24 14.13 5.77 -3.32
C THR A 24 13.75 4.45 -4.00
N PRO A 25 14.45 3.33 -3.73
CA PRO A 25 14.13 2.01 -4.26
C PRO A 25 12.91 1.42 -3.56
N PHE A 26 11.73 2.00 -3.72
CA PHE A 26 10.50 1.33 -3.30
C PHE A 26 10.29 0.11 -4.19
N THR A 27 9.95 -1.01 -3.58
CA THR A 27 9.75 -2.29 -4.26
C THR A 27 8.31 -2.76 -4.14
N HIS A 28 7.57 -2.29 -3.13
CA HIS A 28 6.20 -2.70 -2.87
C HIS A 28 5.33 -1.49 -2.55
N TYR A 29 4.11 -1.54 -3.05
CA TYR A 29 3.02 -0.65 -2.69
C TYR A 29 1.95 -1.48 -1.98
N TRP A 30 1.31 -0.90 -0.98
CA TRP A 30 0.22 -1.54 -0.27
C TRP A 30 -0.92 -0.55 -0.08
N ARG A 31 -2.14 -1.06 -0.19
CA ARG A 31 -3.40 -0.36 0.04
C ARG A 31 -4.22 -1.16 1.03
N ILE A 32 -4.94 -0.45 1.88
CA ILE A 32 -5.79 -1.03 2.90
C ILE A 32 -7.14 -0.38 2.79
N VAL A 33 -8.16 -1.20 2.62
CA VAL A 33 -9.53 -0.73 2.53
C VAL A 33 -10.26 -1.23 3.76
N ALA A 34 -10.36 -0.38 4.77
CA ALA A 34 -11.03 -0.70 6.02
C ALA A 34 -12.47 -0.18 6.00
N VAL A 35 -13.42 -1.04 6.33
CA VAL A 35 -14.84 -0.70 6.45
C VAL A 35 -15.22 -0.71 7.92
N LEU A 36 -15.68 0.44 8.40
CA LEU A 36 -16.12 0.66 9.77
C LEU A 36 -17.57 0.21 9.94
N ALA A 37 -17.95 -0.13 11.16
CA ALA A 37 -19.33 -0.50 11.50
C ALA A 37 -20.36 0.58 11.13
N ASN A 38 -19.96 1.85 11.12
CA ASN A 38 -20.83 2.98 10.78
C ASN A 38 -21.03 3.17 9.26
N GLY A 39 -20.63 2.19 8.43
CA GLY A 39 -20.74 2.25 6.97
C GLY A 39 -19.70 3.15 6.29
N LYS A 40 -18.74 3.68 7.03
CA LYS A 40 -17.63 4.47 6.48
C LYS A 40 -16.51 3.56 5.99
N THR A 41 -15.82 3.97 4.92
CA THR A 41 -14.64 3.28 4.42
C THR A 41 -13.42 4.18 4.58
N GLU A 42 -12.41 3.70 5.30
CA GLU A 42 -11.10 4.34 5.39
C GLU A 42 -10.14 3.62 4.43
N ILE A 43 -9.50 4.39 3.54
CA ILE A 43 -8.51 3.87 2.61
C ILE A 43 -7.14 4.38 3.02
N PHE A 44 -6.22 3.46 3.28
CA PHE A 44 -4.83 3.76 3.57
C PHE A 44 -3.95 3.28 2.43
N TRP A 45 -2.92 4.04 2.11
CA TRP A 45 -1.93 3.65 1.12
C TRP A 45 -0.52 3.96 1.60
N GLY A 46 0.44 3.17 1.13
CA GLY A 46 1.84 3.49 1.33
C GLY A 46 2.76 2.65 0.48
N HIS A 47 4.05 2.96 0.57
CA HIS A 47 5.11 2.30 -0.16
C HIS A 47 6.20 1.82 0.80
N THR A 48 6.83 0.69 0.49
CA THR A 48 7.95 0.13 1.26
C THR A 48 9.01 -0.47 0.34
N LYS A 49 10.23 -0.59 0.88
CA LYS A 49 11.36 -1.23 0.20
C LYS A 49 11.45 -2.73 0.49
N LEU A 50 10.73 -3.21 1.50
CA LEU A 50 10.84 -4.58 2.01
C LEU A 50 9.45 -5.17 2.24
N LEU A 51 9.26 -6.39 1.72
CA LEU A 51 8.04 -7.17 1.92
C LEU A 51 7.82 -7.53 3.40
N VAL A 52 8.90 -7.69 4.17
CA VAL A 52 8.83 -7.95 5.62
C VAL A 52 8.18 -6.77 6.36
N GLU A 53 8.49 -5.53 5.97
CA GLU A 53 7.88 -4.33 6.57
C GLU A 53 6.40 -4.21 6.20
N ALA A 54 6.02 -4.61 4.98
CA ALA A 54 4.61 -4.72 4.60
C ALA A 54 3.88 -5.81 5.41
N LYS A 55 4.51 -6.99 5.62
CA LYS A 55 3.94 -8.06 6.43
C LYS A 55 3.79 -7.67 7.89
N LYS A 56 4.77 -6.97 8.49
CA LYS A 56 4.66 -6.44 9.85
C LYS A 56 3.47 -5.50 10.00
N LYS A 57 3.16 -4.71 8.96
CA LYS A 57 1.96 -3.87 8.97
C LYS A 57 0.70 -4.69 9.11
N ARG A 58 0.60 -5.89 8.53
CA ARG A 58 -0.60 -6.75 8.70
C ARG A 58 -0.96 -6.99 10.17
N ASN A 59 0.03 -7.20 11.04
CA ASN A 59 -0.22 -7.35 12.47
C ASN A 59 -0.71 -6.03 13.09
N ALA A 60 -0.07 -4.91 12.74
CA ALA A 60 -0.52 -3.59 13.15
C ALA A 60 -1.94 -3.24 12.61
N LEU A 61 -2.39 -3.87 11.53
CA LEU A 61 -3.76 -3.71 11.02
C LEU A 61 -4.77 -4.48 11.83
N ALA A 62 -4.44 -5.65 12.34
CA ALA A 62 -5.33 -6.36 13.25
C ALA A 62 -5.54 -5.54 14.53
N GLU A 63 -4.47 -4.95 15.07
CA GLU A 63 -4.56 -4.04 16.21
C GLU A 63 -5.32 -2.76 15.87
N ALA A 64 -5.04 -2.13 14.72
CA ALA A 64 -5.76 -0.94 14.27
C ALA A 64 -7.25 -1.23 14.01
N ALA A 65 -7.57 -2.41 13.48
CA ALA A 65 -8.95 -2.86 13.28
C ALA A 65 -9.69 -2.95 14.60
N ALA A 66 -9.07 -3.54 15.63
CA ALA A 66 -9.65 -3.64 16.96
C ALA A 66 -9.81 -2.25 17.61
N GLN A 67 -8.80 -1.38 17.51
CA GLN A 67 -8.83 -0.03 18.11
C GLN A 67 -9.82 0.91 17.41
N ARG A 68 -9.96 0.81 16.09
CA ARG A 68 -10.84 1.69 15.29
C ARG A 68 -12.22 1.12 15.03
N GLY A 69 -12.47 -0.14 15.43
CA GLY A 69 -13.74 -0.83 15.18
C GLY A 69 -13.98 -1.11 13.69
N TRP A 70 -12.95 -1.52 12.95
CA TRP A 70 -13.12 -1.98 11.57
C TRP A 70 -13.87 -3.31 11.56
N GLN A 71 -15.00 -3.37 10.85
CA GLN A 71 -15.75 -4.61 10.66
C GLN A 71 -15.06 -5.56 9.69
N ARG A 72 -14.48 -5.00 8.62
CA ARG A 72 -13.70 -5.75 7.64
C ARG A 72 -12.61 -4.85 7.11
N TYR A 73 -11.48 -5.44 6.77
CA TYR A 73 -10.39 -4.73 6.12
C TYR A 73 -9.79 -5.62 5.05
N ASP A 74 -9.54 -5.04 3.88
CA ASP A 74 -8.80 -5.70 2.82
C ASP A 74 -7.37 -5.16 2.79
N PHE A 75 -6.38 -6.04 2.68
CA PHE A 75 -4.97 -5.66 2.62
C PHE A 75 -4.40 -6.12 1.29
N GLU A 76 -4.31 -5.17 0.37
CA GLU A 76 -3.75 -5.37 -0.96
C GLU A 76 -2.28 -4.93 -0.93
N PHE A 77 -1.41 -5.78 -1.44
CA PHE A 77 -0.02 -5.41 -1.67
C PHE A 77 0.39 -5.86 -3.06
N VAL A 78 1.11 -5.00 -3.75
CA VAL A 78 1.55 -5.22 -5.12
C VAL A 78 2.99 -4.76 -5.28
N GLU A 79 3.70 -5.46 -6.15
CA GLU A 79 5.08 -5.10 -6.49
C GLU A 79 5.09 -3.84 -7.37
N LEU A 80 6.08 -2.99 -7.12
CA LEU A 80 6.29 -1.78 -7.91
C LEU A 80 7.13 -2.11 -9.12
N VAL A 81 6.58 -1.83 -10.30
CA VAL A 81 7.27 -1.99 -11.57
C VAL A 81 7.94 -0.68 -11.92
N ALA A 82 9.24 -0.70 -12.21
CA ALA A 82 9.92 0.47 -12.74
C ALA A 82 9.39 0.76 -14.14
N CYS A 83 8.78 1.93 -14.32
CA CYS A 83 8.47 2.46 -15.62
C CYS A 83 9.73 3.17 -16.11
N ASP A 84 10.54 2.46 -16.89
CA ASP A 84 11.64 3.06 -17.66
C ASP A 84 10.98 3.70 -18.89
N GLY A 85 10.88 5.02 -18.88
CA GLY A 85 10.42 5.82 -20.02
C GLY A 85 11.62 6.46 -20.69
#